data_AF-A0A8I1HXN0-F1
#
_entry.id   AF-A0A8I1HXN0-F1
#
_cell.length_a   1.000
_cell.length_b   1.000
_cell.length_c   1.000
_cell.angle_alpha   90.00
_cell.angle_beta   90.00
_cell.angle_gamma   90.00
#
_symmetry.space_group_name_H-M   'P 1'
#
loop_
_entity.id
_entity.type
_entity.pdbx_description
1 polymer ?
#
loop_
_entity_poly.entity_id
_entity_poly.type
_entity_poly.pdbx_seq_one_letter_code
_entity_poly.pdbx_strand_id
1 'polypeptide(L)' 'MLGVQQRLDYVLRLGAIMLVTGEVGAGKSTAVRYSCGTLHHSRYKTLWVTASAGSILELYRQLPGRA' A
#
# COMPACT_ATOMS: atom_id res chain seq x y z
N MET A 1 3.41 -12.53 8.44
CA MET A 1 3.31 -11.78 7.16
C MET A 1 2.31 -12.42 6.19
N LEU A 2 2.24 -13.76 6.09
CA LEU A 2 1.36 -14.47 5.14
C LEU A 2 -0.12 -14.05 5.17
N GLY A 3 -0.68 -13.77 6.35
CA GLY A 3 -2.10 -13.40 6.48
C GLY A 3 -2.49 -12.03 5.90
N VAL A 4 -1.54 -11.10 5.75
CA VAL A 4 -1.76 -9.81 5.07
C VAL A 4 -1.73 -9.99 3.56
N GLN A 5 -0.81 -10.81 3.05
CA GLN A 5 -0.69 -11.12 1.63
C GLN A 5 -1.94 -11.82 1.10
N GLN A 6 -2.42 -12.87 1.78
CA GLN A 6 -3.64 -13.58 1.38
C GLN A 6 -4.87 -12.66 1.33
N ARG A 7 -4.97 -11.72 2.28
CA ARG A 7 -6.04 -10.71 2.30
C ARG A 7 -5.88 -9.70 1.17
N LEU A 8 -4.65 -9.28 0.87
CA LEU A 8 -4.38 -8.38 -0.25
C LEU A 8 -4.79 -9.04 -1.57
N ASP A 9 -4.41 -10.29 -1.82
CA ASP A 9 -4.77 -11.03 -3.03
C ASP A 9 -6.29 -11.18 -3.18
N TYR A 10 -6.98 -11.45 -2.09
CA TYR A 10 -8.45 -11.52 -2.05
C TYR A 10 -9.09 -10.17 -2.40
N VAL A 11 -8.62 -9.08 -1.79
CA VAL A 11 -9.13 -7.72 -2.01
C VAL A 11 -8.87 -7.27 -3.46
N LEU A 12 -7.68 -7.54 -4.00
CA LEU A 12 -7.35 -7.22 -5.39
C LEU A 12 -8.25 -7.95 -6.38
N ARG A 13 -8.56 -9.22 -6.14
CA ARG A 13 -9.49 -10.00 -6.98
C ARG A 13 -10.91 -9.43 -6.95
N LEU A 14 -11.34 -8.87 -5.82
CA LEU A 14 -12.65 -8.24 -5.68
C LEU A 14 -12.71 -6.79 -6.20
N GLY A 15 -11.56 -6.13 -6.39
CA GLY A 15 -11.51 -4.68 -6.61
C GLY A 15 -11.94 -3.87 -5.37
N ALA A 16 -11.72 -4.43 -4.17
CA ALA A 16 -12.15 -3.82 -2.91
C ALA A 16 -11.04 -2.96 -2.25
N ILE A 17 -11.32 -2.41 -1.08
CA ILE A 17 -10.37 -1.65 -0.25
C ILE A 17 -9.97 -2.49 0.97
N MET A 18 -8.68 -2.53 1.28
CA MET A 18 -8.12 -3.20 2.46
C MET A 18 -7.72 -2.18 3.52
N LEU A 19 -8.14 -2.40 4.78
CA LEU A 19 -7.69 -1.65 5.94
C LEU A 19 -6.84 -2.55 6.84
N VAL A 20 -5.62 -2.11 7.17
CA VAL A 20 -4.71 -2.81 8.09
C VAL A 20 -4.59 -2.02 9.39
N THR A 21 -5.13 -2.57 10.47
CA THR A 21 -5.09 -1.99 11.81
C THR A 21 -4.17 -2.81 12.72
N GLY A 22 -3.87 -2.28 13.90
CA GLY A 22 -2.97 -2.88 14.89
C GLY A 22 -2.16 -1.82 15.63
N GLU A 23 -1.45 -2.23 16.67
CA GLU A 23 -0.67 -1.33 17.52
C GLU A 23 0.54 -0.71 16.81
N VAL A 24 1.08 0.37 17.39
CA VAL A 24 2.33 0.99 16.93
C VAL A 24 3.46 -0.04 17.03
N GLY A 25 4.29 -0.14 16.00
CA GLY A 25 5.39 -1.13 15.97
C GLY A 25 4.99 -2.56 15.60
N ALA A 26 3.70 -2.89 15.44
CA ALA A 26 3.24 -4.24 15.07
C ALA A 26 3.58 -4.69 13.63
N GLY A 27 4.41 -3.93 12.89
CA GLY A 27 4.87 -4.31 11.55
C GLY A 27 3.85 -4.12 10.42
N LYS A 28 2.78 -3.34 10.61
CA LYS A 28 1.73 -3.09 9.59
C LYS A 28 2.31 -2.65 8.25
N SER A 29 3.09 -1.56 8.24
CA SER A 29 3.70 -1.03 7.02
C SER A 29 4.69 -2.02 6.40
N THR A 30 5.42 -2.79 7.23
CA THR A 30 6.34 -3.83 6.76
C THR A 30 5.59 -4.97 6.09
N ALA A 31 4.48 -5.43 6.67
CA ALA A 31 3.65 -6.47 6.08
C ALA A 31 3.03 -6.03 4.76
N VAL A 32 2.48 -4.81 4.69
CA VAL A 32 1.92 -4.26 3.44
C VAL A 32 3.02 -4.10 2.37
N ARG A 33 4.21 -3.57 2.71
CA ARG A 33 5.34 -3.48 1.78
C ARG A 33 5.77 -4.85 1.26
N TYR A 34 5.89 -5.83 2.15
CA TYR A 34 6.24 -7.20 1.77
C TYR A 34 5.21 -7.77 0.78
N SER A 35 3.92 -7.66 1.09
CA SER A 35 2.84 -8.17 0.23
C SER A 35 2.75 -7.43 -1.11
N CYS A 36 2.96 -6.12 -1.15
CA CYS A 36 3.03 -5.39 -2.42
C CYS A 36 4.26 -5.79 -3.25
N GLY A 37 5.36 -6.19 -2.62
CA GLY A 37 6.57 -6.68 -3.29
C GLY A 37 6.40 -8.02 -4.01
N THR A 38 5.36 -8.79 -3.68
CA THR A 38 5.05 -10.05 -4.39
C THR A 38 4.15 -9.85 -5.62
N LEU A 39 3.71 -8.62 -5.89
CA LEU A 39 2.86 -8.32 -7.04
C LEU A 39 3.68 -8.26 -8.33
N HIS A 40 3.09 -8.74 -9.43
CA HIS A 40 3.74 -8.68 -10.74
C HIS A 40 3.91 -7.22 -11.20
N HIS A 41 5.17 -6.75 -11.29
CA HIS A 41 5.50 -5.35 -11.56
C HIS A 41 4.96 -4.79 -12.89
N SER A 42 4.67 -5.63 -13.88
CA SER A 42 4.06 -5.17 -15.14
C SER A 42 2.56 -4.89 -15.01
N ARG A 43 1.88 -5.49 -14.02
CA ARG A 43 0.44 -5.32 -13.82
C ARG A 43 0.13 -4.28 -12.76
N TYR A 44 1.01 -4.11 -11.78
CA TYR A 44 0.78 -3.23 -10.65
C TYR A 44 1.91 -2.23 -10.48
N LYS A 45 1.52 -0.97 -10.25
CA LYS A 45 2.41 0.10 -9.78
C LYS A 45 1.97 0.49 -8.38
N THR A 46 2.88 0.33 -7.42
CA THR A 46 2.61 0.66 -6.02
C THR A 46 2.97 2.11 -5.76
N LEU A 47 2.03 2.88 -5.23
CA LEU A 47 2.22 4.28 -4.82
C LEU A 47 2.18 4.35 -3.29
N TRP A 48 3.26 4.82 -2.67
CA TRP A 48 3.33 5.02 -1.23
C TRP A 48 3.00 6.46 -0.91
N VAL A 49 1.84 6.69 -0.29
CA VAL A 49 1.43 8.02 0.18
C VAL A 49 1.40 8.00 1.70
N THR A 50 2.16 8.91 2.30
CA THR A 50 2.15 9.16 3.74
C THR A 50 1.05 10.17 4.04
N ALA A 51 0.18 9.82 4.98
CA ALA A 51 -0.86 10.73 5.45
C ALA A 51 -0.20 12.02 5.98
N SER A 52 -0.70 13.17 5.53
CA SER A 52 -0.23 14.48 5.96
C SER A 52 -1.43 15.40 6.19
N ALA A 53 -1.27 16.37 7.08
CA ALA A 53 -2.26 17.45 7.30
C ALA A 53 -1.94 18.71 6.46
N GLY A 54 -1.00 18.61 5.51
CA GLY A 54 -0.57 19.72 4.67
C GLY A 54 -1.52 20.02 3.51
N SER A 55 -1.08 20.91 2.61
CA SER A 55 -1.84 21.22 1.39
C SER A 55 -1.84 20.05 0.40
N ILE A 56 -2.78 20.06 -0.55
CA ILE A 56 -2.85 19.07 -1.64
C ILE A 56 -1.53 18.97 -2.44
N LEU A 57 -0.77 20.05 -2.51
CA LEU A 57 0.53 20.08 -3.18
C LEU A 57 1.55 19.14 -2.50
N GLU A 58 1.47 18.98 -1.18
CA GLU A 58 2.32 18.06 -0.42
C GLU A 58 2.00 16.59 -0.74
N LEU A 59 0.73 16.29 -1.05
CA LEU A 59 0.33 14.97 -1.53
C LEU A 59 0.84 14.75 -2.97
N TYR A 60 0.72 15.74 -3.86
CA TYR A 60 1.21 15.61 -5.23
C TYR A 60 2.72 15.40 -5.33
N ARG A 61 3.52 15.99 -4.44
CA ARG A 61 4.98 15.76 -4.38
C ARG A 61 5.36 14.31 -4.08
N GLN A 62 4.48 13.54 -3.44
CA GLN A 62 4.71 12.13 -3.12
C GLN A 62 4.38 11.20 -4.29
N LEU A 63 3.68 11.70 -5.32
CA LEU A 63 3.41 10.93 -6.53
C LEU A 63 4.64 10.95 -7.43
N PRO A 64 5.07 9.80 -7.98
CA PRO A 64 6.13 9.78 -8.96
C PRO A 64 5.70 10.58 -10.20
N GLY A 65 6.59 11.46 -10.68
CA GLY A 65 6.44 12.07 -11.99
C GLY A 65 6.40 10.99 -13.07
N ARG A 66 5.63 11.20 -14.15
CA ARG A 66 5.54 10.25 -15.27
C ARG A 66 6.96 9.85 -15.72
N ALA A 67 7.21 8.54 -15.72
CA ALA A 67 8.28 7.90 -16.48
C ALA A 67 7.63 7.01 -17.55
#